data_AF-A0A3D6D9M6-F1
#
_entry.id   AF-A0A3D6D9M6-F1
#
_cell.length_a   1.000
_cell.length_b   1.000
_cell.length_c   1.000
_cell.angle_alpha   90.00
_cell.angle_beta   90.00
_cell.angle_gamma   90.00
#
_symmetry.space_group_name_H-M   'P 1'
#
loop_
_entity.id
_entity.type
_entity.pdbx_description
1 polymer ?
#
loop_
_entity_poly.entity_id
_entity_poly.type
_entity_poly.pdbx_seq_one_letter_code
_entity_poly.pdbx_strand_id
1 'polypeptide(L)' 'MKILFIGDIVGRPGRRAVRECVPKLVEKHQISMVIANGENSAGGAGITPA' A
#
# COMPACT_ATOMS: atom_id res chain seq x y z
N MET A 1 -12.22 12.84 9.29
CA MET A 1 -11.15 11.81 9.29
C MET A 1 -11.22 11.08 7.95
N LYS A 2 -10.10 10.92 7.23
CA LYS A 2 -10.07 10.31 5.89
C LYS A 2 -9.19 9.07 5.89
N ILE A 3 -9.73 7.95 5.43
CA ILE A 3 -9.02 6.67 5.38
C ILE A 3 -8.80 6.30 3.91
N LEU A 4 -7.59 5.88 3.56
CA LEU A 4 -7.29 5.26 2.28
C LEU A 4 -7.18 3.75 2.46
N PHE A 5 -8.06 3.01 1.79
CA PHE A 5 -7.98 1.57 1.69
C PHE A 5 -7.34 1.18 0.37
N ILE A 6 -6.31 0.33 0.43
CA ILE A 6 -5.60 -0.21 -0.73
C ILE A 6 -5.92 -1.70 -0.78
N GLY A 7 -6.34 -2.17 -1.96
CA GLY A 7 -6.47 -3.61 -2.21
C GLY A 7 -5.11 -4.31 -2.20
N ASP A 8 -5.06 -5.47 -2.83
CA ASP A 8 -3.88 -6.33 -2.80
C ASP A 8 -2.61 -5.66 -3.34
N ILE A 9 -1.58 -5.64 -2.51
CA ILE A 9 -0.22 -5.30 -2.91
C ILE A 9 0.42 -6.56 -3.48
N VAL A 10 0.54 -6.64 -4.80
CA VAL A 10 1.10 -7.82 -5.48
C VAL A 10 2.57 -7.61 -5.85
N GLY A 11 3.45 -8.38 -5.21
CA GLY A 11 4.87 -8.50 -5.54
C GLY A 11 5.64 -7.18 -5.58
N ARG A 12 6.71 -7.15 -6.39
CA ARG A 12 7.56 -5.95 -6.58
C ARG A 12 6.79 -4.77 -7.21
N PRO A 13 5.94 -4.96 -8.25
CA PRO A 13 5.22 -3.85 -8.86
C PRO A 13 4.26 -3.15 -7.88
N GLY A 14 3.48 -3.93 -7.12
CA GLY A 14 2.57 -3.40 -6.11
C GLY A 14 3.30 -2.63 -5.03
N ARG A 15 4.38 -3.20 -4.46
CA ARG A 15 5.20 -2.50 -3.45
C ARG A 15 5.80 -1.20 -3.97
N ARG A 16 6.25 -1.16 -5.25
CA ARG A 16 6.76 0.06 -5.87
C ARG A 16 5.66 1.12 -6.03
N ALA A 17 4.49 0.73 -6.52
CA ALA A 17 3.35 1.64 -6.65
C ALA A 17 2.95 2.24 -5.30
N VAL A 18 2.90 1.42 -4.23
CA VAL A 18 2.61 1.90 -2.88
C VAL A 18 3.66 2.93 -2.43
N ARG A 19 4.95 2.61 -2.59
CA ARG A 19 6.06 3.50 -2.19
C ARG A 19 6.03 4.85 -2.91
N GLU A 20 5.66 4.87 -4.19
CA GLU A 20 5.69 6.07 -5.03
C GLU A 20 4.41 6.92 -4.97
N CYS A 21 3.25 6.27 -4.83
CA CYS A 21 1.95 6.94 -4.96
C CYS A 21 1.32 7.31 -3.61
N VAL A 22 1.42 6.46 -2.59
CA VAL A 22 0.70 6.66 -1.32
C VAL A 22 1.10 7.96 -0.61
N PRO A 23 2.39 8.34 -0.51
CA PRO A 23 2.74 9.62 0.11
C PRO A 23 2.08 10.82 -0.56
N LYS A 24 2.02 10.83 -1.91
CA LYS A 24 1.39 11.89 -2.70
C LYS A 24 -0.11 11.94 -2.48
N LEU A 25 -0.77 10.78 -2.38
CA LEU A 25 -2.19 10.70 -2.08
C LEU A 25 -2.49 11.19 -0.66
N VAL A 26 -1.65 10.81 0.31
CA VAL A 26 -1.78 11.23 1.71
C VAL A 26 -1.72 12.75 1.81
N GLU A 27 -0.74 13.37 1.18
CA GLU A 27 -0.60 14.83 1.13
C GLU A 27 -1.79 15.48 0.41
N LYS A 28 -2.08 15.07 -0.84
CA LYS A 28 -3.14 15.67 -1.66
C LYS A 28 -4.52 15.58 -1.01
N HIS A 29 -4.82 14.46 -0.37
CA HIS A 29 -6.13 14.19 0.19
C HIS A 29 -6.19 14.31 1.71
N GLN A 30 -5.11 14.74 2.38
CA GLN A 30 -5.06 14.88 3.84
C GLN A 30 -5.59 13.61 4.55
N ILE A 31 -5.06 12.45 4.14
CA ILE A 31 -5.45 11.14 4.67
C ILE A 31 -4.86 10.98 6.07
N SER A 32 -5.69 10.54 7.01
CA SER A 32 -5.30 10.31 8.42
C SER A 32 -4.88 8.88 8.72
N MET A 33 -5.27 7.91 7.88
CA MET A 33 -4.92 6.50 8.04
C MET A 33 -4.89 5.78 6.70
N VAL A 34 -3.90 4.90 6.51
CA VAL A 34 -3.79 4.03 5.33
C VAL A 34 -3.89 2.57 5.79
N ILE A 35 -4.75 1.79 5.14
CA ILE A 35 -4.91 0.35 5.35
C ILE A 35 -4.66 -0.31 3.99
N ALA A 36 -3.91 -1.41 3.96
CA ALA A 36 -3.62 -2.14 2.73
C ALA A 36 -3.65 -3.66 2.95
N ASN A 37 -4.13 -4.42 1.96
CA ASN A 37 -3.96 -5.86 1.95
C ASN A 37 -2.56 -6.25 1.44
N GLY A 38 -1.77 -6.89 2.31
CA GLY A 38 -0.39 -7.30 2.02
C GLY A 38 -0.21 -8.77 1.64
N GLU A 39 -1.29 -9.56 1.51
CA GLU A 39 -1.19 -11.02 1.38
C GLU A 39 -0.40 -11.51 0.16
N ASN A 40 -0.21 -10.68 -0.87
CA ASN A 40 0.50 -11.03 -2.10
C ASN A 40 1.83 -10.26 -2.28
N SER A 41 2.32 -9.61 -1.21
CA SER A 41 3.42 -8.65 -1.29
C SER A 41 4.81 -9.30 -1.48
N ALA A 42 4.99 -10.53 -1.00
CA ALA A 42 6.21 -11.31 -1.13
C ALA A 42 6.20 -12.16 -2.40
N GLY A 43 6.62 -11.59 -3.53
CA GLY A 43 6.75 -12.36 -4.78
C GLY A 43 5.44 -12.93 -5.36
N GLY A 44 4.29 -12.44 -4.90
CA GLY A 44 2.96 -12.88 -5.36
C GLY A 44 2.17 -13.71 -4.37
N ALA A 45 2.75 -14.12 -3.23
CA ALA A 45 2.04 -14.81 -2.14
C ALA A 45 2.76 -14.64 -0.80
N GLY A 46 2.00 -14.37 0.26
CA GLY A 46 2.49 -14.06 1.60
C GLY A 46 3.07 -12.66 1.77
N ILE A 47 3.60 -12.44 2.97
CA ILE A 47 4.34 -11.25 3.40
C ILE A 47 5.61 -11.69 4.13
N THR A 48 6.74 -11.05 3.84
CA THR A 48 8.00 -11.30 4.57
C THR A 48 8.09 -10.38 5.79
N PRO A 49 8.71 -10.83 6.90
CA PRO A 49 9.10 -9.92 7.99
C PRO A 49 9.92 -8.74 7.48
N ALA A 50 9.77 -7.59 8.15
CA ALA A 50 10.52 -6.38 7.87
C ALA A 50 11.92 -6.44 8.50
#